data_AF-A0A0X8HRG9-F1
#
_entry.id   AF-A0A0X8HRG9-F1
#
_cell.length_a   1.000
_cell.length_b   1.000
_cell.length_c   1.000
_cell.angle_alpha   90.00
_cell.angle_beta   90.00
_cell.angle_gamma   90.00
#
_symmetry.space_group_name_H-M   'P 1'
#
loop_
_entity.id
_entity.type
_entity.pdbx_description
1 polymer ?
#
loop_
_entity_poly.entity_id
_entity_poly.type
_entity_poly.pdbx_seq_one_letter_code
_entity_poly.pdbx_strand_id
1 'polypeptide(L)'
;MLFRLAARGSLRVVGRRFASYNSVCRPLCVTRSFSKTIPTLNSHNEIIRTKLQSELDLENSNHEKELPDGLSQFLKDSNFAIVPSNGVNIAELVRKGDNETIHVFFDVAQIANLPCDRNSVEEYIEGKEEEEMQNIEDNSYANINVVVVKQDQSAVSFECLMNIVEGSFYVDSVTPYASASDALKQSADAEIARELGYRGPPFSNLDEDLQQSLEEYLESRYIGDELATFITSYSEYKENEEYISWLEKMRKFFS
;
A
#
# COMPACT_ATOMS: atom_id res chain seq x y z
N MET A 1 76.92 -81.99 8.27
CA MET A 1 77.91 -82.29 7.21
C MET A 1 77.15 -82.50 5.91
N LEU A 2 77.04 -81.45 5.09
CA LEU A 2 76.22 -81.43 3.87
C LEU A 2 77.08 -81.77 2.66
N PHE A 3 76.70 -82.84 1.96
CA PHE A 3 77.11 -83.16 0.60
C PHE A 3 75.86 -83.23 -0.29
N ARG A 4 76.08 -83.06 -1.60
CA ARG A 4 75.17 -83.25 -2.76
C ARG A 4 74.54 -81.96 -3.28
N LEU A 5 74.37 -81.74 -4.59
CA LEU A 5 74.76 -82.43 -5.82
C LEU A 5 74.58 -81.39 -6.95
N ALA A 6 75.40 -81.45 -8.00
CA ALA A 6 75.15 -80.74 -9.25
C ALA A 6 74.12 -81.50 -10.11
N ALA A 7 73.28 -80.77 -10.86
CA ALA A 7 72.62 -81.29 -12.06
C ALA A 7 72.38 -80.17 -13.08
N ARG A 8 72.95 -80.34 -14.28
CA ARG A 8 72.74 -79.50 -15.46
C ARG A 8 71.43 -79.89 -16.15
N GLY A 9 70.65 -78.91 -16.57
CA GLY A 9 69.52 -79.09 -17.48
C GLY A 9 69.65 -78.13 -18.67
N SER A 10 69.90 -78.67 -19.86
CA SER A 10 69.84 -77.94 -21.13
C SER A 10 68.40 -77.94 -21.64
N LEU A 11 67.87 -76.77 -22.01
CA LEU A 11 66.59 -76.67 -22.69
C LEU A 11 66.75 -75.90 -24.00
N ARG A 12 66.25 -76.55 -25.07
CA ARG A 12 66.24 -76.09 -26.45
C ARG A 12 65.27 -74.91 -26.63
N VAL A 13 65.71 -73.92 -27.41
CA VAL A 13 64.90 -72.79 -27.86
C VAL A 13 63.96 -73.26 -28.98
N VAL A 14 62.65 -73.14 -28.76
CA VAL A 14 61.63 -73.31 -29.80
C VAL A 14 61.09 -71.93 -30.15
N GLY A 15 61.40 -71.46 -31.36
CA GLY A 15 60.87 -70.21 -31.90
C GLY A 15 59.38 -70.34 -32.22
N ARG A 16 58.54 -69.53 -31.57
CA ARG A 16 57.14 -69.31 -31.96
C ARG A 16 57.06 -68.03 -32.77
N ARG A 17 56.61 -68.15 -34.02
CA ARG A 17 56.19 -67.03 -34.87
C ARG A 17 54.91 -66.44 -34.27
N PHE A 18 54.93 -65.17 -33.89
CA PHE A 18 53.72 -64.45 -33.52
C PHE A 18 53.06 -63.92 -34.80
N ALA A 19 51.82 -64.34 -35.04
CA ALA A 19 50.95 -63.75 -36.04
C ALA A 19 50.49 -62.38 -35.55
N SER A 20 50.60 -61.37 -36.41
CA SER A 20 50.09 -60.02 -36.21
C SER A 20 48.56 -60.03 -36.21
N TYR A 21 47.94 -59.80 -35.06
CA TYR A 21 46.52 -59.47 -34.98
C TYR A 21 46.36 -57.95 -35.11
N ASN A 22 45.72 -57.51 -36.19
CA ASN A 22 45.27 -56.13 -36.32
C ASN A 22 44.08 -55.90 -35.37
N SER A 23 44.32 -55.23 -34.26
CA SER A 23 43.27 -54.74 -33.37
C SER A 23 42.60 -53.53 -34.01
N VAL A 24 41.40 -53.70 -34.58
CA VAL A 24 40.55 -52.58 -34.99
C VAL A 24 39.95 -51.96 -33.72
N CYS A 25 40.52 -50.86 -33.25
CA CYS A 25 39.95 -50.06 -32.17
C CYS A 25 38.66 -49.40 -32.68
N ARG A 26 37.49 -49.84 -32.21
CA ARG A 26 36.24 -49.11 -32.43
C ARG A 26 36.28 -47.82 -31.59
N PRO A 27 35.94 -46.64 -32.15
CA PRO A 27 35.85 -45.44 -31.35
C PRO A 27 34.69 -45.60 -30.37
N LEU A 28 34.96 -45.50 -29.06
CA LEU A 28 33.91 -45.32 -28.07
C LEU A 28 33.28 -43.95 -28.32
N CYS A 29 32.06 -43.94 -28.85
CA CYS A 29 31.25 -42.73 -28.94
C CYS A 29 30.93 -42.30 -27.51
N VAL A 30 31.68 -41.32 -26.98
CA VAL A 30 31.36 -40.68 -25.71
C VAL A 30 30.16 -39.78 -25.96
N THR A 31 28.96 -40.30 -25.74
CA THR A 31 27.76 -39.47 -25.65
C THR A 31 27.89 -38.62 -24.40
N ARG A 32 28.30 -37.35 -24.54
CA ARG A 32 28.14 -36.36 -23.48
C ARG A 32 26.64 -36.17 -23.26
N SER A 33 26.13 -36.71 -22.16
CA SER A 33 24.79 -36.38 -21.68
C SER A 33 24.75 -34.89 -21.35
N PHE A 34 24.01 -34.12 -22.14
CA PHE A 34 23.68 -32.75 -21.77
C PHE A 34 22.63 -32.80 -20.65
N SER A 35 23.07 -32.68 -19.39
CA SER A 35 22.16 -32.36 -18.29
C SER A 35 21.87 -30.86 -18.37
N LYS A 36 20.70 -30.51 -18.92
CA LYS A 36 20.14 -29.18 -18.69
C LYS A 36 19.33 -29.27 -17.40
N THR A 37 19.84 -28.71 -16.31
CA THR A 37 18.99 -28.36 -15.17
C THR A 37 18.01 -27.30 -15.67
N ILE A 38 16.73 -27.64 -15.66
CA ILE A 38 15.66 -26.64 -15.79
C ILE A 38 15.92 -25.65 -14.64
N PRO A 39 16.09 -24.34 -14.89
CA PRO A 39 16.24 -23.40 -13.80
C PRO A 39 15.00 -23.54 -12.92
N THR A 40 15.20 -23.90 -11.66
CA THR A 40 14.12 -23.95 -10.69
C THR A 40 13.65 -22.51 -10.52
N LEU A 41 12.57 -22.12 -11.21
CA LEU A 41 11.91 -20.81 -11.05
C LEU A 41 11.69 -20.46 -9.57
N ASN A 42 11.67 -21.48 -8.70
CA ASN A 42 11.41 -21.38 -7.27
C ASN A 42 12.48 -20.63 -6.46
N SER A 43 13.74 -20.52 -6.90
CA SER A 43 14.79 -19.94 -6.03
C SER A 43 14.55 -18.46 -5.72
N HIS A 44 14.00 -17.71 -6.68
CA HIS A 44 13.68 -16.29 -6.48
C HIS A 44 12.39 -16.12 -5.66
N ASN A 45 11.42 -17.02 -5.81
CA ASN A 45 10.21 -17.03 -4.99
C ASN A 45 10.54 -17.23 -3.52
N GLU A 46 11.44 -18.18 -3.20
CA GLU A 46 11.87 -18.42 -1.81
C GLU A 46 12.56 -17.19 -1.19
N ILE A 47 13.39 -16.48 -1.98
CA ILE A 47 14.05 -15.24 -1.51
C ILE A 47 13.01 -14.16 -1.21
N ILE A 48 12.07 -13.93 -2.11
CA ILE A 48 11.01 -12.92 -1.94
C ILE A 48 10.14 -13.29 -0.74
N ARG A 49 9.72 -14.55 -0.64
CA ARG A 49 8.95 -15.08 0.48
C ARG A 49 9.65 -14.87 1.81
N THR A 50 10.95 -15.15 1.89
CA THR A 50 11.73 -14.99 3.13
C THR A 50 11.77 -13.52 3.56
N LYS A 51 11.94 -12.60 2.60
CA LYS A 51 11.89 -11.15 2.88
C LYS A 51 10.49 -10.71 3.33
N LEU A 52 9.44 -11.11 2.61
CA LEU A 52 8.07 -10.78 2.99
C LEU A 52 7.71 -11.34 4.37
N GLN A 53 8.23 -12.51 4.73
CA GLN A 53 8.05 -13.09 6.05
C GLN A 53 8.75 -12.24 7.13
N SER A 54 10.01 -11.83 6.90
CA SER A 54 10.71 -10.99 7.87
C SER A 54 10.02 -9.63 8.06
N GLU A 55 9.53 -9.01 6.99
CA GLU A 55 8.75 -7.76 7.09
C GLU A 55 7.45 -7.98 7.88
N LEU A 56 6.69 -9.04 7.56
CA LEU A 56 5.47 -9.37 8.33
C LEU A 56 5.75 -9.60 9.81
N ASP A 57 6.84 -10.25 10.16
CA ASP A 57 7.19 -10.51 11.55
C ASP A 57 7.53 -9.21 12.29
N LEU A 58 8.19 -8.26 11.62
CA LEU A 58 8.47 -6.93 12.16
C LEU A 58 7.19 -6.13 12.37
N GLU A 59 6.36 -6.01 11.33
CA GLU A 59 5.11 -5.24 11.41
C GLU A 59 4.18 -5.81 12.47
N ASN A 60 3.94 -7.14 12.49
CA ASN A 60 3.08 -7.76 13.50
C ASN A 60 3.59 -7.62 14.94
N SER A 61 4.90 -7.39 15.13
CA SER A 61 5.47 -7.17 16.46
C SER A 61 5.22 -5.75 16.98
N ASN A 62 5.13 -4.77 16.07
CA ASN A 62 4.87 -3.37 16.37
C ASN A 62 3.38 -2.98 16.24
N HIS A 63 2.59 -3.83 15.56
CA HIS A 63 1.22 -3.52 15.20
C HIS A 63 0.24 -3.61 16.39
N GLU A 64 -0.45 -2.50 16.64
CA GLU A 64 -1.55 -2.43 17.60
C GLU A 64 -2.85 -2.94 16.98
N LYS A 65 -3.32 -4.12 17.39
CA LYS A 65 -4.53 -4.75 16.81
C LYS A 65 -5.84 -4.02 17.09
N GLU A 66 -5.83 -3.12 18.06
CA GLU A 66 -6.99 -2.35 18.47
C GLU A 66 -6.78 -0.90 18.06
N LEU A 67 -7.88 -0.18 17.81
CA LEU A 67 -7.76 1.25 17.53
C LEU A 67 -7.10 1.96 18.73
N PRO A 68 -6.08 2.78 18.49
CA PRO A 68 -5.47 3.61 19.52
C PRO A 68 -6.51 4.36 20.37
N ASP A 69 -6.23 4.50 21.67
CA ASP A 69 -7.17 5.10 22.64
C ASP A 69 -7.64 6.50 22.23
N GLY A 70 -6.75 7.31 21.65
CA GLY A 70 -7.07 8.66 21.16
C GLY A 70 -8.13 8.66 20.05
N LEU A 71 -8.00 7.76 19.07
CA LEU A 71 -8.98 7.60 18.00
C LEU A 71 -10.33 7.11 18.54
N SER A 72 -10.27 6.13 19.44
CA SER A 72 -11.45 5.58 20.10
C SER A 72 -12.21 6.62 20.94
N GLN A 73 -11.49 7.55 21.56
CA GLN A 73 -12.08 8.63 22.36
C GLN A 73 -12.78 9.65 21.45
N PHE A 74 -12.12 10.10 20.37
CA PHE A 74 -12.72 11.01 19.40
C PHE A 74 -14.04 10.47 18.84
N LEU A 75 -14.09 9.19 18.45
CA LEU A 75 -15.31 8.58 17.90
C LEU A 75 -16.48 8.61 18.90
N LYS A 76 -16.20 8.43 20.20
CA LYS A 76 -17.22 8.51 21.26
C LYS A 76 -17.73 9.93 21.45
N ASP A 77 -16.82 10.91 21.46
CA ASP A 77 -17.15 12.30 21.78
C ASP A 77 -17.86 13.00 20.60
N SER A 78 -17.45 12.69 19.38
CA SER A 78 -18.01 13.26 18.14
C SER A 78 -19.26 12.51 17.63
N ASN A 79 -19.49 11.28 18.08
CA ASN A 79 -20.52 10.37 17.57
C ASN A 79 -20.34 10.01 16.07
N PHE A 80 -19.10 10.05 15.58
CA PHE A 80 -18.73 9.45 14.30
C PHE A 80 -18.55 7.93 14.45
N ALA A 81 -18.85 7.20 13.39
CA ALA A 81 -18.56 5.78 13.25
C ALA A 81 -17.80 5.53 11.96
N ILE A 82 -16.75 4.71 12.05
CA ILE A 82 -16.01 4.23 10.88
C ILE A 82 -16.85 3.20 10.14
N VAL A 83 -16.97 3.35 8.82
CA VAL A 83 -17.52 2.31 7.95
C VAL A 83 -16.40 1.36 7.56
N PRO A 84 -16.47 0.06 7.95
CA PRO A 84 -15.38 -0.87 7.67
C PRO A 84 -15.19 -1.11 6.16
N SER A 85 -14.00 -0.82 5.66
CA SER A 85 -13.59 -1.09 4.28
C SER A 85 -12.18 -1.70 4.26
N ASN A 86 -12.05 -2.97 3.86
CA ASN A 86 -10.76 -3.66 3.77
C ASN A 86 -10.34 -3.76 2.30
N GLY A 87 -9.08 -3.47 2.00
CA GLY A 87 -8.53 -3.50 0.64
C GLY A 87 -8.96 -2.32 -0.23
N VAL A 88 -9.46 -1.25 0.38
CA VAL A 88 -9.90 -0.01 -0.27
C VAL A 88 -9.26 1.17 0.43
N ASN A 89 -8.69 2.10 -0.36
CA ASN A 89 -8.00 3.28 0.15
C ASN A 89 -8.96 4.32 0.74
N ILE A 90 -10.13 4.47 0.13
CA ILE A 90 -11.15 5.41 0.61
C ILE A 90 -11.74 4.89 1.92
N ALA A 91 -11.54 5.67 2.97
CA ALA A 91 -12.19 5.50 4.25
C ALA A 91 -13.46 6.36 4.31
N GLU A 92 -14.42 5.94 5.12
CA GLU A 92 -15.67 6.66 5.33
C GLU A 92 -15.98 6.76 6.83
N LEU A 93 -16.27 7.97 7.30
CA LEU A 93 -16.85 8.23 8.61
C LEU A 93 -18.29 8.66 8.44
N VAL A 94 -19.16 8.12 9.30
CA VAL A 94 -20.58 8.45 9.30
C VAL A 94 -21.01 8.94 10.67
N ARG A 95 -21.62 10.11 10.73
CA ARG A 95 -22.26 10.66 11.92
C ARG A 95 -23.74 10.83 11.66
N LYS A 96 -24.56 10.13 12.44
CA LYS A 96 -26.02 10.22 12.38
C LYS A 96 -26.49 11.24 13.41
N GLY A 97 -26.98 12.39 12.94
CA GLY A 97 -27.71 13.35 13.75
C GLY A 97 -29.22 13.10 13.69
N ASP A 98 -29.99 13.94 14.38
CA ASP A 98 -31.45 13.81 14.42
C ASP A 98 -32.10 14.13 13.06
N ASN A 99 -31.59 15.16 12.37
CA ASN A 99 -32.18 15.70 11.13
C ASN A 99 -31.33 15.51 9.87
N GLU A 100 -30.09 15.09 10.05
CA GLU A 100 -29.14 14.91 8.96
C GLU A 100 -28.13 13.81 9.28
N THR A 101 -27.57 13.20 8.24
CA THR A 101 -26.46 12.25 8.33
C THR A 101 -25.28 12.85 7.57
N ILE A 102 -24.13 12.85 8.22
CA ILE A 102 -22.88 13.39 7.67
C ILE A 102 -22.00 12.21 7.30
N HIS A 103 -21.52 12.20 6.06
CA HIS A 103 -20.52 11.28 5.56
C HIS A 103 -19.24 12.07 5.30
N VAL A 104 -18.10 11.54 5.70
CA VAL A 104 -16.78 12.11 5.43
C VAL A 104 -15.94 11.05 4.74
N PHE A 105 -15.48 11.34 3.52
CA PHE A 105 -14.63 10.47 2.73
C PHE A 105 -13.24 11.05 2.57
N PHE A 106 -12.22 10.21 2.69
CA PHE A 106 -10.83 10.59 2.50
C PHE A 106 -10.00 9.41 2.01
N ASP A 107 -8.95 9.69 1.25
CA ASP A 107 -8.00 8.69 0.77
C ASP A 107 -6.87 8.49 1.79
N VAL A 108 -6.87 7.32 2.42
CA VAL A 108 -5.87 6.93 3.42
C VAL A 108 -4.45 6.92 2.83
N ALA A 109 -4.29 6.46 1.60
CA ALA A 109 -2.98 6.39 0.95
C ALA A 109 -2.50 7.78 0.55
N GLN A 110 -3.39 8.70 0.18
CA GLN A 110 -3.01 10.10 -0.02
C GLN A 110 -2.43 10.66 1.28
N ILE A 111 -3.18 10.59 2.37
CA ILE A 111 -2.82 11.24 3.64
C ILE A 111 -1.59 10.62 4.30
N ALA A 112 -1.54 9.29 4.41
CA ALA A 112 -0.45 8.60 5.11
C ALA A 112 0.92 8.72 4.40
N ASN A 113 0.93 9.01 3.10
CA ASN A 113 2.17 9.23 2.34
C ASN A 113 2.62 10.70 2.34
N LEU A 114 1.86 11.61 2.94
CA LEU A 114 2.25 13.01 3.06
C LEU A 114 3.19 13.21 4.26
N PRO A 115 4.14 14.16 4.18
CA PRO A 115 5.06 14.44 5.28
C PRO A 115 4.26 15.03 6.46
N CYS A 116 4.03 14.22 7.49
CA CYS A 116 3.02 14.51 8.50
C CYS A 116 3.54 15.20 9.78
N ASP A 117 4.84 15.24 10.01
CA ASP A 117 5.38 15.83 11.25
C ASP A 117 5.77 17.29 11.04
N ARG A 118 5.05 18.24 11.66
CA ARG A 118 5.36 19.69 11.70
C ARG A 118 6.83 19.97 11.98
N ASN A 119 7.44 19.26 12.95
CA ASN A 119 8.83 19.47 13.32
C ASN A 119 9.77 18.95 12.22
N SER A 120 9.42 17.80 11.64
CA SER A 120 10.10 17.31 10.44
C SER A 120 9.91 18.28 9.27
N VAL A 121 8.75 18.89 9.07
CA VAL A 121 8.52 19.84 7.98
C VAL A 121 9.37 21.10 8.17
N GLU A 122 9.42 21.67 9.38
CA GLU A 122 10.28 22.83 9.70
C GLU A 122 11.78 22.52 9.56
N GLU A 123 12.26 21.38 10.08
CA GLU A 123 13.66 20.94 9.92
C GLU A 123 13.99 20.57 8.46
N TYR A 124 13.04 20.03 7.71
CA TYR A 124 13.18 19.73 6.29
C TYR A 124 13.16 20.99 5.43
N ILE A 125 12.49 22.06 5.86
CA ILE A 125 12.45 23.36 5.16
C ILE A 125 13.72 24.18 5.45
N GLU A 126 14.31 24.02 6.64
CA GLU A 126 15.51 24.75 7.05
C GLU A 126 16.70 24.45 6.12
N GLY A 127 17.07 25.43 5.28
CA GLY A 127 18.19 25.31 4.34
C GLY A 127 17.83 24.83 2.92
N LYS A 128 16.54 24.66 2.61
CA LYS A 128 16.05 24.40 1.26
C LYS A 128 15.87 25.67 0.42
N GLU A 129 15.94 25.50 -0.90
CA GLU A 129 15.67 26.57 -1.86
C GLU A 129 14.16 26.92 -1.86
N GLU A 130 13.81 28.16 -2.20
CA GLU A 130 12.42 28.68 -2.16
C GLU A 130 11.43 27.81 -2.97
N GLU A 131 11.89 27.22 -4.08
CA GLU A 131 11.08 26.31 -4.91
C GLU A 131 10.75 25.00 -4.20
N GLU A 132 11.66 24.46 -3.38
CA GLU A 132 11.42 23.23 -2.62
C GLU A 132 10.51 23.47 -1.41
N MET A 133 10.53 24.68 -0.82
CA MET A 133 9.58 25.08 0.21
C MET A 133 8.14 25.13 -0.31
N GLN A 134 7.93 25.78 -1.46
CA GLN A 134 6.61 25.86 -2.09
C GLN A 134 6.04 24.47 -2.41
N ASN A 135 6.88 23.56 -2.90
CA ASN A 135 6.46 22.18 -3.15
C ASN A 135 6.00 21.44 -1.88
N ILE A 136 6.55 21.76 -0.70
CA ILE A 136 6.14 21.11 0.55
C ILE A 136 4.80 21.69 1.04
N GLU A 137 4.62 23.01 0.96
CA GLU A 137 3.35 23.66 1.27
C GLU A 137 2.23 23.14 0.37
N ASP A 138 2.46 23.06 -0.94
CA ASP A 138 1.48 22.54 -1.90
C ASP A 138 1.18 21.05 -1.68
N ASN A 139 2.15 20.26 -1.23
CA ASN A 139 1.97 18.85 -0.90
C ASN A 139 1.42 18.59 0.51
N SER A 140 1.07 19.63 1.28
CA SER A 140 0.52 19.43 2.64
C SER A 140 -1.01 19.28 2.66
N TYR A 141 -1.65 19.28 1.48
CA TYR A 141 -3.11 19.22 1.35
C TYR A 141 -3.61 17.83 0.95
N ALA A 142 -4.69 17.40 1.59
CA ALA A 142 -5.44 16.21 1.25
C ALA A 142 -6.89 16.54 0.86
N ASN A 143 -7.46 15.76 -0.06
CA ASN A 143 -8.84 15.95 -0.48
C ASN A 143 -9.79 15.23 0.47
N ILE A 144 -10.72 15.98 1.04
CA ILE A 144 -11.76 15.46 1.94
C ILE A 144 -13.12 15.80 1.36
N ASN A 145 -13.96 14.79 1.16
CA ASN A 145 -15.32 14.99 0.69
C ASN A 145 -16.30 14.84 1.85
N VAL A 146 -17.03 15.91 2.17
CA VAL A 146 -18.07 15.90 3.21
C VAL A 146 -19.44 15.95 2.56
N VAL A 147 -20.25 14.91 2.75
CA VAL A 147 -21.62 14.84 2.24
C VAL A 147 -22.61 14.93 3.40
N VAL A 148 -23.44 15.97 3.39
CA VAL A 148 -24.52 16.14 4.36
C VAL A 148 -25.83 15.75 3.70
N VAL A 149 -26.47 14.71 4.24
CA VAL A 149 -27.75 14.17 3.77
C VAL A 149 -28.86 14.53 4.76
N LYS A 150 -29.91 15.19 4.29
CA LYS A 150 -31.08 15.51 5.12
C LYS A 150 -32.11 14.37 5.13
N GLN A 151 -33.06 14.44 6.05
CA GLN A 151 -34.17 13.48 6.15
C GLN A 151 -34.99 13.32 4.84
N ASP A 152 -35.12 14.39 4.06
CA ASP A 152 -35.82 14.39 2.76
C ASP A 152 -35.00 13.75 1.62
N GLN A 153 -33.84 13.18 1.95
CA GLN A 153 -32.85 12.62 1.03
C GLN A 153 -32.16 13.64 0.14
N SER A 154 -32.40 14.95 0.28
CA SER A 154 -31.54 15.95 -0.35
C SER A 154 -30.14 15.89 0.26
N ALA A 155 -29.13 16.16 -0.56
CA ALA A 155 -27.74 16.11 -0.11
C ALA A 155 -26.96 17.32 -0.60
N VAL A 156 -25.97 17.74 0.17
CA VAL A 156 -24.96 18.71 -0.26
C VAL A 156 -23.59 18.08 -0.04
N SER A 157 -22.78 18.10 -1.09
CA SER A 157 -21.38 17.66 -1.03
C SER A 157 -20.49 18.89 -0.99
N PHE A 158 -19.60 18.91 -0.01
CA PHE A 158 -18.53 19.88 0.16
C PHE A 158 -17.23 19.17 -0.20
N GLU A 159 -16.57 19.61 -1.25
CA GLU A 159 -15.19 19.22 -1.52
C GLU A 159 -14.30 20.16 -0.72
N CYS A 160 -13.50 19.60 0.18
CA CYS A 160 -12.61 20.34 1.05
C CYS A 160 -11.16 19.94 0.80
N LEU A 161 -10.26 20.91 0.97
CA LEU A 161 -8.83 20.68 1.11
C LEU A 161 -8.48 20.77 2.58
N MET A 162 -7.92 19.69 3.13
CA MET A 162 -7.43 19.66 4.50
C MET A 162 -5.93 19.87 4.50
N ASN A 163 -5.45 20.89 5.19
CA ASN A 163 -4.02 21.04 5.46
C ASN A 163 -3.65 20.13 6.65
N ILE A 164 -2.81 19.14 6.41
CA ILE A 164 -2.44 18.13 7.41
C ILE A 164 -1.56 18.72 8.52
N VAL A 165 -0.71 19.68 8.16
CA VAL A 165 0.20 20.36 9.08
C VAL A 165 -0.62 21.29 9.99
N GLU A 166 -1.52 22.08 9.41
CA GLU A 166 -2.36 23.01 10.15
C GLU A 166 -3.54 22.39 10.90
N GLY A 167 -4.09 21.30 10.38
CA GLY A 167 -5.34 20.73 10.87
C GLY A 167 -6.56 21.56 10.45
N SER A 168 -6.44 22.40 9.43
CA SER A 168 -7.49 23.30 8.93
C SER A 168 -8.16 22.74 7.66
N PHE A 169 -9.43 23.08 7.47
CA PHE A 169 -10.22 22.73 6.27
C PHE A 169 -10.53 23.99 5.46
N TYR A 170 -10.40 23.88 4.14
CA TYR A 170 -10.77 24.92 3.18
C TYR A 170 -11.79 24.36 2.20
N VAL A 171 -12.89 25.06 1.99
CA VAL A 171 -13.92 24.61 1.03
C VAL A 171 -13.50 24.99 -0.40
N ASP A 172 -13.43 24.01 -1.29
CA ASP A 172 -13.10 24.21 -2.71
C ASP A 172 -14.37 24.33 -3.57
N SER A 173 -15.34 23.44 -3.35
CA SER A 173 -16.62 23.50 -4.06
C SER A 173 -17.78 22.95 -3.25
N VAL A 174 -18.99 23.41 -3.59
CA VAL A 174 -20.23 23.01 -2.91
C VAL A 174 -21.27 22.61 -3.96
N THR A 175 -21.61 21.33 -3.99
CA THR A 175 -22.53 20.76 -4.98
C THR A 175 -23.81 20.23 -4.32
N PRO A 176 -24.99 20.80 -4.62
CA PRO A 176 -26.26 20.26 -4.16
C PRO A 176 -26.73 19.10 -5.05
N TYR A 177 -27.28 18.08 -4.43
CA TYR A 177 -27.87 16.91 -5.07
C TYR A 177 -29.33 16.72 -4.64
N ALA A 178 -30.17 16.31 -5.59
CA ALA A 178 -31.58 16.05 -5.34
C ALA A 178 -31.80 14.80 -4.47
N SER A 179 -30.88 13.83 -4.53
CA SER A 179 -30.95 12.60 -3.74
C SER A 179 -29.59 12.22 -3.13
N ALA A 180 -29.63 11.55 -1.98
CA ALA A 180 -28.46 11.00 -1.30
C ALA A 180 -27.72 9.99 -2.18
N SER A 181 -28.46 9.24 -3.00
CA SER A 181 -27.88 8.29 -3.94
C SER A 181 -27.03 8.97 -5.01
N ASP A 182 -27.41 10.16 -5.48
CA ASP A 182 -26.63 10.85 -6.52
C ASP A 182 -25.28 11.33 -5.96
N ALA A 183 -25.26 11.75 -4.69
CA ALA A 183 -24.05 12.15 -3.99
C ALA A 183 -23.14 10.96 -3.62
N LEU A 184 -23.70 9.87 -3.08
CA LEU A 184 -22.92 8.82 -2.40
C LEU A 184 -22.59 7.59 -3.27
N LYS A 185 -23.30 7.37 -4.38
CA LYS A 185 -23.17 6.11 -5.14
C LYS A 185 -21.81 6.02 -5.83
N GLN A 186 -21.10 4.92 -5.62
CA GLN A 186 -19.73 4.68 -6.10
C GLN A 186 -19.67 3.92 -7.46
N SER A 187 -20.77 3.79 -8.20
CA SER A 187 -20.73 3.18 -9.53
C SER A 187 -20.12 4.13 -10.57
N ALA A 188 -19.44 3.59 -11.58
CA ALA A 188 -18.86 4.38 -12.67
C ALA A 188 -19.86 5.36 -13.32
N ASP A 189 -21.09 4.91 -13.59
CA ASP A 189 -22.14 5.76 -14.16
C ASP A 189 -22.54 6.94 -13.25
N ALA A 190 -22.46 6.74 -11.92
CA ALA A 190 -22.79 7.78 -10.94
C ALA A 190 -21.67 8.81 -10.83
N GLU A 191 -20.41 8.38 -10.91
CA GLU A 191 -19.26 9.29 -10.97
C GLU A 191 -19.33 10.19 -12.20
N ILE A 192 -19.58 9.60 -13.37
CA ILE A 192 -19.76 10.35 -14.63
C ILE A 192 -20.94 11.32 -14.50
N ALA A 193 -22.05 10.91 -13.88
CA ALA A 193 -23.19 11.80 -13.67
C ALA A 193 -22.84 13.02 -12.79
N ARG A 194 -22.02 12.83 -11.74
CA ARG A 194 -21.53 13.94 -10.90
C ARG A 194 -20.53 14.84 -11.64
N GLU A 195 -19.70 14.27 -12.51
CA GLU A 195 -18.77 15.04 -13.35
C GLU A 195 -19.48 15.90 -14.40
N LEU A 196 -20.55 15.38 -15.00
CA LEU A 196 -21.35 16.10 -16.00
C LEU A 196 -22.28 17.16 -15.36
N GLY A 197 -22.54 17.05 -14.06
CA GLY A 197 -23.37 17.98 -13.30
C GLY A 197 -22.67 19.33 -13.04
N TYR A 198 -23.47 20.38 -12.85
CA TYR A 198 -22.92 21.67 -12.42
C TYR A 198 -22.53 21.61 -10.94
N ARG A 199 -21.25 21.86 -10.65
CA ARG A 199 -20.66 21.78 -9.30
C ARG A 199 -20.66 23.08 -8.50
N GLY A 200 -21.36 24.10 -9.01
CA GLY A 200 -21.29 25.45 -8.46
C GLY A 200 -20.19 26.31 -9.10
N PRO A 201 -20.15 27.61 -8.79
CA PRO A 201 -19.03 28.47 -9.16
C PRO A 201 -17.80 28.12 -8.29
N PRO A 202 -16.60 28.60 -8.66
CA PRO A 202 -15.46 28.61 -7.74
C PRO A 202 -15.86 29.20 -6.38
N PHE A 203 -15.52 28.55 -5.27
CA PHE A 203 -15.94 28.99 -3.94
C PHE A 203 -15.51 30.43 -3.63
N SER A 204 -14.32 30.82 -4.07
CA SER A 204 -13.78 32.18 -3.95
C SER A 204 -14.57 33.27 -4.67
N ASN A 205 -15.45 32.90 -5.62
CA ASN A 205 -16.34 33.84 -6.30
C ASN A 205 -17.67 34.05 -5.57
N LEU A 206 -17.94 33.31 -4.49
CA LEU A 206 -19.11 33.52 -3.64
C LEU A 206 -18.93 34.79 -2.80
N ASP A 207 -20.04 35.33 -2.30
CA ASP A 207 -20.02 36.42 -1.32
C ASP A 207 -19.29 35.99 -0.04
N GLU A 208 -18.50 36.88 0.56
CA GLU A 208 -17.65 36.56 1.73
C GLU A 208 -18.49 36.10 2.93
N ASP A 209 -19.65 36.73 3.18
CA ASP A 209 -20.54 36.33 4.27
C ASP A 209 -21.12 34.92 4.03
N LEU A 210 -21.37 34.55 2.77
CA LEU A 210 -21.82 33.21 2.41
C LEU A 210 -20.71 32.17 2.57
N GLN A 211 -19.47 32.49 2.18
CA GLN A 211 -18.32 31.61 2.36
C GLN A 211 -18.14 31.29 3.86
N GLN A 212 -18.07 32.33 4.69
CA GLN A 212 -17.94 32.19 6.14
C GLN A 212 -19.09 31.38 6.75
N SER A 213 -20.33 31.64 6.32
CA SER A 213 -21.50 30.90 6.83
C SER A 213 -21.46 29.40 6.49
N LEU A 214 -20.88 29.01 5.35
CA LEU A 214 -20.73 27.62 4.95
C LEU A 214 -19.60 26.93 5.73
N GLU A 215 -18.52 27.65 6.03
CA GLU A 215 -17.43 27.16 6.89
C GLU A 215 -17.91 26.96 8.33
N GLU A 216 -18.58 27.94 8.93
CA GLU A 216 -19.19 27.82 10.27
C GLU A 216 -20.24 26.70 10.33
N TYR A 217 -20.96 26.47 9.23
CA TYR A 217 -21.90 25.35 9.11
C TYR A 217 -21.19 23.98 9.23
N LEU A 218 -20.00 23.83 8.62
CA LEU A 218 -19.18 22.62 8.72
C LEU A 218 -18.54 22.48 10.11
N GLU A 219 -18.00 23.56 10.68
CA GLU A 219 -17.41 23.54 12.02
C GLU A 219 -18.43 23.11 13.09
N SER A 220 -19.66 23.63 13.03
CA SER A 220 -20.75 23.23 13.94
C SER A 220 -21.14 21.74 13.84
N ARG A 221 -20.63 21.05 12.81
CA ARG A 221 -20.82 19.61 12.54
C ARG A 221 -19.61 18.75 12.88
N TYR A 222 -18.65 19.30 13.62
CA TYR A 222 -17.39 18.66 14.00
C TYR A 222 -16.46 18.43 12.80
N ILE A 223 -16.57 19.28 11.76
CA ILE A 223 -15.59 19.34 10.67
C ILE A 223 -14.60 20.44 11.04
N GLY A 224 -13.55 20.08 11.77
CA GLY A 224 -12.57 21.02 12.32
C GLY A 224 -11.28 20.32 12.76
N ASP A 225 -10.46 20.99 13.55
CA ASP A 225 -9.11 20.55 13.99
C ASP A 225 -9.07 19.15 14.62
N GLU A 226 -10.03 18.81 15.47
CA GLU A 226 -10.13 17.49 16.10
C GLU A 226 -10.35 16.39 15.04
N LEU A 227 -11.19 16.66 14.03
CA LEU A 227 -11.42 15.74 12.92
C LEU A 227 -10.19 15.61 12.04
N ALA A 228 -9.48 16.70 11.76
CA ALA A 228 -8.24 16.63 10.99
C ALA A 228 -7.19 15.76 11.68
N THR A 229 -7.01 15.96 12.99
CA THR A 229 -6.13 15.12 13.83
C THR A 229 -6.55 13.66 13.76
N PHE A 230 -7.85 13.37 13.88
CA PHE A 230 -8.37 12.02 13.75
C PHE A 230 -8.08 11.42 12.37
N ILE A 231 -8.39 12.13 11.28
CA ILE A 231 -8.22 11.65 9.91
C ILE A 231 -6.76 11.30 9.64
N THR A 232 -5.83 12.15 10.09
CA THR A 232 -4.39 11.92 9.97
C THR A 232 -3.95 10.66 10.71
N SER A 233 -4.20 10.56 12.02
CA SER A 233 -3.79 9.41 12.82
C SER A 233 -4.50 8.11 12.42
N TYR A 234 -5.77 8.19 12.00
CA TYR A 234 -6.49 7.03 11.49
C TYR A 234 -5.97 6.57 10.13
N SER A 235 -5.52 7.50 9.28
CA SER A 235 -4.92 7.15 8.00
C SER A 235 -3.61 6.39 8.18
N GLU A 236 -2.74 6.81 9.10
CA GLU A 236 -1.52 6.04 9.44
C GLU A 236 -1.84 4.63 9.94
N TYR A 237 -2.81 4.52 10.86
CA TYR A 237 -3.25 3.23 11.40
C TYR A 237 -3.80 2.30 10.30
N LYS A 238 -4.72 2.81 9.48
CA LYS A 238 -5.37 2.01 8.42
C LYS A 238 -4.39 1.68 7.29
N GLU A 239 -3.46 2.57 6.95
CA GLU A 239 -2.42 2.27 5.95
C GLU A 239 -1.57 1.09 6.39
N ASN A 240 -1.13 1.06 7.65
CA ASN A 240 -0.34 -0.06 8.17
C ASN A 240 -1.11 -1.39 8.12
N GLU A 241 -2.40 -1.39 8.44
CA GLU A 241 -3.27 -2.57 8.30
C GLU A 241 -3.37 -3.06 6.85
N GLU A 242 -3.55 -2.14 5.90
CA GLU A 242 -3.60 -2.48 4.47
C GLU A 242 -2.23 -2.98 3.97
N TYR A 243 -1.13 -2.42 4.48
CA TYR A 243 0.23 -2.86 4.19
C TYR A 243 0.49 -4.28 4.69
N ILE A 244 0.09 -4.61 5.92
CA ILE A 244 0.16 -5.99 6.45
C ILE A 244 -0.67 -6.93 5.57
N SER A 245 -1.90 -6.55 5.21
CA SER A 245 -2.75 -7.35 4.32
C SER A 245 -2.11 -7.56 2.94
N TRP A 246 -1.44 -6.53 2.41
CA TRP A 246 -0.71 -6.59 1.16
C TRP A 246 0.48 -7.55 1.24
N LEU A 247 1.29 -7.45 2.30
CA LEU A 247 2.42 -8.34 2.55
C LEU A 247 1.96 -9.81 2.64
N GLU A 248 0.83 -10.08 3.31
CA GLU A 248 0.27 -11.42 3.39
C GLU A 248 -0.16 -11.96 2.01
N LYS A 249 -0.84 -11.15 1.20
CA LYS A 249 -1.26 -11.49 -0.17
C LYS A 249 -0.04 -11.76 -1.06
N MET A 250 0.98 -10.91 -0.97
CA MET A 250 2.24 -11.06 -1.70
C MET A 250 2.97 -12.33 -1.27
N ARG A 251 3.10 -12.58 0.04
CA ARG A 251 3.74 -13.80 0.56
C ARG A 251 3.02 -15.04 0.05
N LYS A 252 1.67 -15.03 0.02
CA LYS A 252 0.86 -16.13 -0.50
C LYS A 252 1.07 -16.34 -2.01
N PHE A 253 1.23 -15.27 -2.78
CA PHE A 253 1.51 -15.35 -4.23
C PHE A 253 2.88 -16.00 -4.52
N PHE A 254 3.90 -15.68 -3.72
CA PHE A 254 5.26 -16.24 -3.84
C PHE A 254 5.49 -17.52 -3.00
N SER A 255 4.41 -18.11 -2.47
CA SER A 255 4.48 -19.34 -1.66
C SER A 255 4.67 -20.61 -2.49
#